data_AF-A0A833RLK0-F1
#
_entry.id   AF-A0A833RLK0-F1
#
_cell.length_a   1.000
_cell.length_b   1.000
_cell.length_c   1.000
_cell.angle_alpha   90.00
_cell.angle_beta   90.00
_cell.angle_gamma   90.00
#
_symmetry.space_group_name_H-M   'P 1'
#
loop_
_entity.id
_entity.type
_entity.pdbx_description
1 polymer ?
#
loop_
_entity_poly.entity_id
_entity_poly.type
_entity_poly.pdbx_seq_one_letter_code
_entity_poly.pdbx_strand_id
1 'polypeptide(L)'
;MMRGMGFREETVKKLFEELPLAVLKDSAGFRKKIDLLKYIGLSSREIDQILFSCPEFLELNFEGRLKPLLDELHKMIFSHAEIRAAILENPKPFLRLVPGELSRCIELLDSLRCRHPIKERILNMGYLRASINVKLRIECLHKHGLILRDAFKVLYVEPRAILYDLADIEEKLEFLLQKMRFCIEHLVECPEYLGVNLNKQIIPRYNVLEYLRSVGGLGDEVWMKHYVQLSRMKFYNMFVKPYPECEKIFNGFSREKVVRPCHPVGMWKLFKPQKFPESENDVRNMRKFVKSLNLC
;
A
#
# COMPACT_ATOMS: atom_id res chain seq x y z
N MET A 1 -11.97 37.58 19.16
CA MET A 1 -10.85 37.35 18.22
C MET A 1 -11.24 36.40 17.10
N MET A 2 -11.65 35.16 17.38
CA MET A 2 -12.00 34.17 16.35
C MET A 2 -13.27 34.50 15.53
N ARG A 3 -14.32 35.07 16.15
CA ARG A 3 -15.51 35.55 15.41
C ARG A 3 -15.17 36.64 14.37
N GLY A 4 -14.19 37.50 14.66
CA GLY A 4 -13.70 38.53 13.72
C GLY A 4 -12.87 37.96 12.57
N MET A 5 -12.51 36.67 12.62
CA MET A 5 -11.79 35.96 11.54
C MET A 5 -12.74 35.15 10.64
N GLY A 6 -14.04 35.16 10.92
CA GLY A 6 -15.07 34.49 10.10
C GLY A 6 -15.20 32.98 10.35
N PHE A 7 -14.74 32.49 11.51
CA PHE A 7 -14.89 31.09 11.89
C PHE A 7 -16.31 30.77 12.36
N ARG A 8 -16.76 29.53 12.11
CA ARG A 8 -18.09 29.06 12.53
C ARG A 8 -18.15 28.97 14.06
N GLU A 9 -19.33 29.24 14.61
CA GLU A 9 -19.57 29.13 16.06
C GLU A 9 -19.30 27.71 16.57
N GLU A 10 -19.61 26.70 15.77
CA GLU A 10 -19.33 25.29 16.05
C GLU A 10 -17.83 25.02 16.23
N THR A 11 -17.01 25.52 15.31
CA THR A 11 -15.54 25.43 15.38
C THR A 11 -15.03 26.12 16.63
N VAL A 12 -15.48 27.35 16.88
CA VAL A 12 -15.08 28.10 18.07
C VAL A 12 -15.43 27.35 19.35
N LYS A 13 -16.66 26.85 19.46
CA LYS A 13 -17.13 26.07 20.62
C LYS A 13 -16.26 24.83 20.84
N LYS A 14 -16.04 24.03 19.79
CA LYS A 14 -15.21 22.82 19.85
C LYS A 14 -13.77 23.13 20.29
N LEU A 15 -13.17 24.19 19.77
CA LEU A 15 -11.82 24.61 20.17
C LEU A 15 -11.73 25.00 21.65
N PHE A 16 -12.76 25.65 22.19
CA PHE A 16 -12.82 25.99 23.62
C PHE A 16 -13.09 24.77 24.51
N GLU A 17 -13.82 23.78 24.02
CA GLU A 17 -14.09 22.52 24.75
C GLU A 17 -12.86 21.61 24.77
N GLU A 18 -12.20 21.41 23.62
CA GLU A 18 -11.08 20.46 23.51
C GLU A 18 -9.74 21.08 23.88
N LEU A 19 -9.49 22.35 23.53
CA LEU A 19 -8.18 23.00 23.67
C LEU A 19 -8.25 24.41 24.28
N PRO A 20 -8.86 24.57 25.47
CA PRO A 20 -9.04 25.90 26.07
C PRO A 20 -7.71 26.62 26.30
N LEU A 21 -6.64 25.89 26.67
CA LEU A 21 -5.34 26.47 26.97
C LEU A 21 -4.61 26.99 25.72
N ALA A 22 -4.68 26.26 24.60
CA ALA A 22 -4.02 26.65 23.36
C ALA A 22 -4.64 27.93 22.77
N VAL A 23 -5.95 28.11 22.97
CA VAL A 23 -6.69 29.29 22.47
C VAL A 23 -6.51 30.50 23.39
N LEU A 24 -6.53 30.30 24.72
CA LEU A 24 -6.52 31.40 25.69
C LEU A 24 -5.12 31.94 26.01
N LYS A 25 -4.09 31.08 26.06
CA LYS A 25 -2.74 31.49 26.49
C LYS A 25 -1.90 32.12 25.38
N ASP A 26 -2.14 31.79 24.10
CA ASP A 26 -1.26 32.16 23.00
C ASP A 26 -2.01 32.78 21.80
N SER A 27 -2.65 33.93 22.04
CA SER A 27 -3.37 34.67 20.99
C SER A 27 -2.47 35.15 19.85
N ALA A 28 -1.21 35.47 20.15
CA ALA A 28 -0.21 35.89 19.17
C ALA A 28 0.25 34.72 18.29
N GLY A 29 0.59 33.58 18.88
CA GLY A 29 0.95 32.37 18.15
C GLY A 29 -0.21 31.78 17.36
N PHE A 30 -1.45 31.88 17.87
CA PHE A 30 -2.65 31.56 17.10
C PHE A 30 -2.70 32.36 15.80
N ARG A 31 -2.58 33.69 15.87
CA ARG A 31 -2.61 34.56 14.67
C ARG A 31 -1.49 34.21 13.69
N LYS A 32 -0.25 34.02 14.17
CA LYS A 32 0.88 33.60 13.32
C LYS A 32 0.60 32.29 12.57
N LYS A 33 -0.01 31.30 13.22
CA LYS A 33 -0.39 30.03 12.58
C LYS A 33 -1.43 30.22 11.49
N ILE A 34 -2.45 31.05 11.73
CA ILE A 34 -3.48 31.36 10.73
C ILE A 34 -2.88 32.11 9.54
N ASP A 35 -2.02 33.09 9.79
CA ASP A 35 -1.37 33.87 8.74
C ASP A 35 -0.44 33.01 7.86
N LEU A 36 0.24 32.03 8.46
CA LEU A 36 1.03 31.02 7.75
C LEU A 36 0.17 30.16 6.81
N LEU A 37 -0.99 29.67 7.27
CA LEU A 37 -1.90 28.90 6.42
C LEU A 37 -2.42 29.75 5.26
N LYS A 38 -2.72 31.03 5.50
CA LYS A 38 -3.08 31.98 4.44
C LYS A 38 -1.94 32.22 3.46
N TYR A 39 -0.69 32.29 3.94
CA TYR A 39 0.50 32.43 3.10
C TYR A 39 0.70 31.21 2.17
N ILE A 40 0.40 30.00 2.66
CA ILE A 40 0.35 28.77 1.84
C ILE A 40 -0.82 28.80 0.83
N GLY A 41 -1.72 29.76 0.97
CA GLY A 41 -2.84 29.99 0.06
C GLY A 41 -4.16 29.40 0.55
N LEU A 42 -4.28 28.96 1.82
CA LEU A 42 -5.56 28.48 2.38
C LEU A 42 -6.54 29.64 2.63
N SER A 43 -7.79 29.45 2.21
CA SER A 43 -8.86 30.41 2.47
C SER A 43 -9.33 30.32 3.93
N SER A 44 -9.93 31.39 4.45
CA SER A 44 -10.47 31.39 5.82
C SER A 44 -11.49 30.26 6.06
N ARG A 45 -12.23 29.85 5.03
CA ARG A 45 -13.20 28.73 5.11
C ARG A 45 -12.50 27.38 5.26
N GLU A 46 -11.42 27.16 4.52
CA GLU A 46 -10.65 25.91 4.60
C GLU A 46 -9.90 25.81 5.92
N ILE A 47 -9.35 26.94 6.40
CA ILE A 47 -8.71 27.00 7.71
C ILE A 47 -9.74 26.65 8.80
N ASP A 48 -10.96 27.18 8.73
CA ASP A 48 -12.04 26.82 9.64
C ASP A 48 -12.35 25.30 9.63
N GLN A 49 -12.42 24.70 8.44
CA GLN A 49 -12.65 23.25 8.30
C GLN A 49 -11.50 22.41 8.88
N ILE A 50 -10.25 22.83 8.67
CA ILE A 50 -9.08 22.18 9.25
C ILE A 50 -9.11 22.28 10.77
N LEU A 51 -9.40 23.45 11.34
CA LEU A 51 -9.48 23.62 12.80
C LEU A 51 -10.64 22.82 13.41
N PHE A 52 -11.75 22.67 12.68
CA PHE A 52 -12.87 21.85 13.13
C PHE A 52 -12.54 20.34 13.13
N SER A 53 -11.86 19.86 12.09
CA SER A 53 -11.52 18.43 11.91
C SER A 53 -10.26 17.99 12.65
N CYS A 54 -9.31 18.91 12.83
CA CYS A 54 -8.01 18.69 13.47
C CYS A 54 -7.64 19.88 14.38
N PRO A 55 -8.31 20.01 15.53
CA PRO A 55 -8.03 21.09 16.48
C PRO A 55 -6.62 21.01 17.06
N GLU A 56 -6.01 19.81 17.08
CA GLU A 56 -4.64 19.55 17.55
C GLU A 56 -3.58 20.38 16.78
N PHE A 57 -3.94 20.91 15.60
CA PHE A 57 -3.14 21.91 14.88
C PHE A 57 -2.69 23.09 15.76
N LEU A 58 -3.56 23.53 16.68
CA LEU A 58 -3.27 24.68 17.54
C LEU A 58 -2.24 24.37 18.63
N GLU A 59 -2.00 23.12 18.96
CA GLU A 59 -0.98 22.72 19.94
C GLU A 59 0.43 22.71 19.33
N LEU A 60 0.54 22.69 18.00
CA LEU A 60 1.82 22.63 17.32
C LEU A 60 2.64 23.90 17.56
N ASN A 61 3.91 23.73 17.95
CA ASN A 61 4.82 24.85 18.14
C ASN A 61 5.12 25.51 16.77
N PHE A 62 4.85 26.81 16.68
CA PHE A 62 5.04 27.56 15.44
C PHE A 62 6.52 27.65 15.05
N GLU A 63 7.38 28.19 15.92
CA GLU A 63 8.80 28.43 15.62
C GLU A 63 9.62 27.13 15.63
N GLY A 64 9.29 26.19 16.50
CA GLY A 64 10.05 24.96 16.71
C GLY A 64 9.66 23.80 15.80
N ARG A 65 8.49 23.84 15.14
CA ARG A 65 7.99 22.72 14.33
C ARG A 65 7.40 23.15 13.00
N LEU A 66 6.36 23.98 13.00
CA LEU A 66 5.63 24.33 11.77
C LEU A 66 6.50 25.08 10.77
N LYS A 67 7.20 26.13 11.23
CA LYS A 67 8.07 26.94 10.37
C LYS A 67 9.27 26.13 9.83
N PRO A 68 10.04 25.38 10.64
CA PRO A 68 11.10 24.51 10.12
C PRO A 68 10.61 23.48 9.10
N LEU A 69 9.43 22.88 9.32
CA LEU A 69 8.84 21.92 8.38
C LEU A 69 8.53 22.56 7.02
N LEU A 70 7.95 23.76 7.02
CA LEU A 70 7.65 24.48 5.77
C LEU A 70 8.92 24.96 5.07
N ASP A 71 9.92 25.41 5.83
CA ASP A 71 11.21 25.78 5.27
C ASP A 71 11.91 24.58 4.60
N GLU A 72 11.82 23.39 5.19
CA GLU A 72 12.29 22.15 4.57
C GLU A 72 11.51 21.79 3.30
N LEU A 73 10.18 21.88 3.33
CA LEU A 73 9.33 21.62 2.17
C LEU A 73 9.66 22.56 1.00
N HIS A 74 9.89 23.85 1.28
CA HIS A 74 10.31 24.80 0.26
C HIS A 74 11.73 24.51 -0.26
N LYS A 75 12.67 24.07 0.59
CA LYS A 75 14.00 23.61 0.16
C LYS A 75 13.94 22.39 -0.75
N MET A 76 12.93 21.53 -0.56
CA MET A 76 12.62 20.39 -1.42
C MET A 76 11.83 20.77 -2.69
N ILE A 77 11.65 22.07 -2.95
CA ILE A 77 11.01 22.60 -4.16
C ILE A 77 9.51 22.25 -4.24
N PHE A 78 8.86 21.94 -3.11
CA PHE A 78 7.40 21.80 -3.10
C PHE A 78 6.73 23.17 -3.20
N SER A 79 5.80 23.28 -4.15
CA SER A 79 5.01 24.49 -4.34
C SER A 79 3.96 24.66 -3.23
N HIS A 80 3.55 25.91 -2.97
CA HIS A 80 2.42 26.18 -2.07
C HIS A 80 1.14 25.42 -2.46
N ALA A 81 0.91 25.22 -3.77
CA ALA A 81 -0.23 24.48 -4.27
C ALA A 81 -0.19 23.00 -3.87
N GLU A 82 0.97 22.34 -3.95
CA GLU A 82 1.15 20.95 -3.53
C GLU A 82 1.00 20.80 -2.01
N ILE A 83 1.58 21.72 -1.24
CA ILE A 83 1.45 21.75 0.22
C ILE A 83 -0.02 21.93 0.63
N ARG A 84 -0.71 22.90 0.01
CA ARG A 84 -2.14 23.14 0.20
C ARG A 84 -2.97 21.90 -0.12
N ALA A 85 -2.72 21.25 -1.26
CA ALA A 85 -3.43 20.03 -1.66
C ALA A 85 -3.24 18.90 -0.64
N ALA A 86 -2.01 18.69 -0.16
CA ALA A 86 -1.72 17.66 0.85
C ALA A 86 -2.43 17.94 2.19
N ILE A 87 -2.48 19.20 2.64
CA ILE A 87 -3.17 19.59 3.87
C ILE A 87 -4.69 19.38 3.74
N LEU A 88 -5.28 19.76 2.61
CA LEU A 88 -6.73 19.68 2.40
C LEU A 88 -7.23 18.23 2.27
N GLU A 89 -6.41 17.34 1.70
CA GLU A 89 -6.77 15.93 1.56
C GLU A 89 -6.82 15.23 2.92
N ASN A 90 -5.76 15.37 3.72
CA ASN A 90 -5.74 14.83 5.07
C ASN A 90 -4.79 15.65 5.96
N PRO A 91 -5.30 16.55 6.81
CA PRO A 91 -4.46 17.43 7.60
C PRO A 91 -3.68 16.66 8.68
N LYS A 92 -4.23 15.57 9.24
CA LYS A 92 -3.62 14.87 10.38
C LYS A 92 -2.22 14.29 10.07
N PRO A 93 -2.02 13.48 9.00
CA PRO A 93 -0.69 12.99 8.62
C PRO A 93 0.30 14.10 8.30
N PHE A 94 -0.14 15.12 7.57
CA PHE A 94 0.70 16.26 7.22
C PHE A 94 1.20 16.99 8.47
N LEU A 95 0.30 17.28 9.40
CA LEU A 95 0.62 17.98 10.64
C LEU A 95 1.47 17.16 11.61
N ARG A 96 1.46 15.83 11.47
CA ARG A 96 2.33 14.92 12.22
C ARG A 96 3.73 14.81 11.65
N LEU A 97 4.02 15.39 10.48
CA LEU A 97 5.37 15.43 9.94
C LEU A 97 6.35 16.09 10.91
N VAL A 98 7.55 15.53 10.97
CA VAL A 98 8.69 16.08 11.69
C VAL A 98 9.77 16.43 10.66
N PRO A 99 10.49 17.55 10.85
CA PRO A 99 11.59 17.89 9.96
C PRO A 99 12.60 16.75 9.80
N GLY A 100 13.04 16.47 8.57
CA GLY A 100 13.98 15.42 8.18
C GLY A 100 13.36 14.06 7.87
N GLU A 101 12.11 13.79 8.27
CA GLU A 101 11.45 12.52 7.95
C GLU A 101 11.08 12.40 6.48
N LEU A 102 10.67 13.52 5.86
CA LEU A 102 10.29 13.54 4.45
C LEU A 102 11.49 13.23 3.55
N SER A 103 12.68 13.76 3.85
CA SER A 103 13.91 13.45 3.11
C SER A 103 14.13 11.95 2.97
N ARG A 104 13.98 11.20 4.06
CA ARG A 104 14.14 9.73 4.05
C ARG A 104 13.05 9.02 3.24
N CYS A 105 11.83 9.54 3.28
CA CYS A 105 10.72 8.99 2.49
C CYS A 105 10.95 9.24 0.99
N ILE A 106 11.46 10.42 0.64
CA ILE A 106 11.84 10.82 -0.71
C ILE A 106 12.97 9.93 -1.25
N GLU A 107 14.04 9.74 -0.47
CA GLU A 107 15.14 8.84 -0.82
C GLU A 107 14.65 7.39 -1.06
N LEU A 108 13.68 6.93 -0.27
CA LEU A 108 13.04 5.63 -0.50
C LEU A 108 12.29 5.61 -1.84
N LEU A 109 11.48 6.63 -2.13
CA LEU A 109 10.71 6.74 -3.39
C LEU A 109 11.62 6.72 -4.62
N ASP A 110 12.77 7.40 -4.54
CA ASP A 110 13.75 7.43 -5.62
C ASP A 110 14.42 6.07 -5.84
N SER A 111 14.66 5.33 -4.75
CA SER A 111 15.38 4.05 -4.78
C SER A 111 14.51 2.81 -4.93
N LEU A 112 13.17 2.92 -4.94
CA LEU A 112 12.24 1.78 -4.95
C LEU A 112 12.62 0.66 -5.94
N ARG A 113 12.70 -0.58 -5.42
CA ARG A 113 13.00 -1.77 -6.22
C ARG A 113 11.73 -2.34 -6.85
N CYS A 114 11.19 -1.68 -7.88
CA CYS A 114 9.98 -2.15 -8.55
C CYS A 114 9.94 -1.92 -10.06
N ARG A 115 8.92 -2.51 -10.69
CA ARG A 115 8.64 -2.31 -12.11
C ARG A 115 8.17 -0.88 -12.35
N HIS A 116 8.54 -0.32 -13.49
CA HIS A 116 8.21 1.06 -13.87
C HIS A 116 6.73 1.45 -13.67
N PRO A 117 5.73 0.61 -14.04
CA PRO A 117 4.32 0.97 -13.83
C PRO A 117 3.90 1.12 -12.36
N ILE A 118 4.58 0.43 -11.43
CA ILE A 118 4.29 0.56 -10.00
C ILE A 118 4.85 1.89 -9.51
N LYS A 119 6.10 2.20 -9.86
CA LYS A 119 6.75 3.47 -9.52
C LYS A 119 5.95 4.65 -10.07
N GLU A 120 5.57 4.60 -11.34
CA GLU A 120 4.75 5.62 -11.99
C GLU A 120 3.42 5.84 -11.25
N ARG A 121 2.68 4.77 -10.90
CA ARG A 121 1.43 4.89 -10.14
C ARG A 121 1.61 5.54 -8.77
N ILE A 122 2.72 5.29 -8.09
CA ILE A 122 3.04 5.92 -6.80
C ILE A 122 3.32 7.41 -7.01
N LEU A 123 4.17 7.75 -7.98
CA LEU A 123 4.57 9.13 -8.23
C LEU A 123 3.44 9.99 -8.81
N ASN A 124 2.51 9.40 -9.57
CA ASN A 124 1.32 10.09 -10.08
C ASN A 124 0.36 10.57 -8.99
N MET A 125 0.53 10.14 -7.73
CA MET A 125 -0.18 10.71 -6.59
C MET A 125 0.31 12.12 -6.23
N GLY A 126 1.48 12.51 -6.73
CA GLY A 126 2.23 13.69 -6.29
C GLY A 126 3.31 13.30 -5.28
N TYR A 127 4.50 13.88 -5.42
CA TYR A 127 5.69 13.45 -4.71
C TYR A 127 5.59 13.67 -3.18
N LEU A 128 5.02 14.79 -2.76
CA LEU A 128 4.71 15.07 -1.35
C LEU A 128 3.71 14.06 -0.77
N ARG A 129 2.64 13.78 -1.51
CA ARG A 129 1.60 12.83 -1.11
C ARG A 129 2.15 11.42 -1.01
N ALA A 130 2.94 10.98 -1.99
CA ALA A 130 3.62 9.69 -1.95
C ALA A 130 4.53 9.57 -0.73
N SER A 131 5.27 10.64 -0.39
CA SER A 131 6.18 10.67 0.77
C SER A 131 5.43 10.56 2.10
N ILE A 132 4.30 11.26 2.24
CA ILE A 132 3.41 11.13 3.40
C ILE A 132 2.84 9.71 3.49
N ASN A 133 2.44 9.13 2.36
CA ASN A 133 1.95 7.76 2.33
C ASN A 133 3.02 6.76 2.78
N VAL A 134 4.27 6.91 2.32
CA VAL A 134 5.42 6.11 2.78
C VAL A 134 5.57 6.20 4.30
N LYS A 135 5.60 7.43 4.85
CA LYS A 135 5.70 7.64 6.30
C LYS A 135 4.61 6.88 7.06
N LEU A 136 3.35 7.00 6.63
CA LEU A 136 2.22 6.35 7.29
C LEU A 136 2.38 4.82 7.32
N ARG A 137 2.92 4.20 6.27
CA ARG A 137 3.16 2.75 6.26
C ARG A 137 4.32 2.39 7.17
N ILE A 138 5.39 3.19 7.22
CA ILE A 138 6.51 2.97 8.14
C ILE A 138 6.03 3.05 9.59
N GLU A 139 5.25 4.07 9.95
CA GLU A 139 4.68 4.22 11.30
C GLU A 139 3.75 3.06 11.64
N CYS A 140 2.91 2.61 10.69
CA CYS A 140 2.03 1.47 10.88
C CYS A 140 2.81 0.17 11.12
N LEU A 141 3.83 -0.11 10.29
CA LEU A 141 4.71 -1.27 10.45
C LEU A 141 5.46 -1.22 11.78
N HIS A 142 5.94 -0.03 12.17
CA HIS A 142 6.64 0.17 13.43
C HIS A 142 5.74 -0.05 14.65
N LYS A 143 4.50 0.46 14.59
CA LYS A 143 3.46 0.23 15.61
C LYS A 143 3.17 -1.27 15.83
N HIS A 144 3.29 -2.09 14.78
CA HIS A 144 3.11 -3.53 14.85
C HIS A 144 4.38 -4.32 15.21
N GLY A 145 5.47 -3.63 15.58
CA GLY A 145 6.67 -4.23 16.16
C GLY A 145 7.90 -4.27 15.26
N LEU A 146 7.83 -3.82 14.00
CA LEU A 146 9.04 -3.74 13.17
C LEU A 146 9.94 -2.60 13.61
N ILE A 147 11.25 -2.82 13.55
CA ILE A 147 12.20 -1.71 13.63
C ILE A 147 12.11 -0.83 12.38
N LEU A 148 12.39 0.47 12.52
CA LEU A 148 12.30 1.43 11.40
C LEU A 148 13.09 0.97 10.17
N ARG A 149 14.31 0.48 10.37
CA ARG A 149 15.18 -0.04 9.30
C ARG A 149 14.48 -1.12 8.47
N ASP A 150 13.80 -2.04 9.13
CA ASP A 150 13.13 -3.15 8.47
C ASP A 150 11.82 -2.71 7.82
N ALA A 151 11.09 -1.76 8.42
CA ALA A 151 9.93 -1.14 7.78
C ALA A 151 10.30 -0.44 6.45
N PHE A 152 11.41 0.31 6.43
CA PHE A 152 11.95 0.88 5.19
C PHE A 152 12.33 -0.21 4.17
N LYS A 153 12.99 -1.29 4.63
CA LYS A 153 13.38 -2.42 3.78
C LYS A 153 12.17 -3.12 3.15
N VAL A 154 11.10 -3.33 3.94
CA VAL A 154 9.85 -3.95 3.47
C VAL A 154 9.25 -3.12 2.34
N LEU A 155 9.11 -1.80 2.51
CA LEU A 155 8.54 -0.92 1.48
C LEU A 155 9.47 -0.75 0.26
N TYR A 156 10.79 -0.78 0.46
CA TYR A 156 11.77 -0.76 -0.62
C TYR A 156 11.59 -1.95 -1.57
N VAL A 157 11.37 -3.16 -1.00
CA VAL A 157 11.17 -4.41 -1.75
C VAL A 157 9.74 -4.54 -2.28
N GLU A 158 8.75 -4.16 -1.48
CA GLU A 158 7.33 -4.27 -1.81
C GLU A 158 6.60 -2.91 -1.81
N PRO A 159 6.86 -2.04 -2.81
CA PRO A 159 6.25 -0.73 -2.86
C PRO A 159 4.76 -0.74 -3.22
N ARG A 160 4.17 -1.88 -3.64
CA ARG A 160 2.71 -1.95 -3.82
C ARG A 160 1.96 -1.68 -2.52
N ALA A 161 2.59 -1.91 -1.36
CA ALA A 161 2.03 -1.55 -0.06
C ALA A 161 1.70 -0.06 0.08
N ILE A 162 2.41 0.82 -0.64
CA ILE A 162 2.15 2.27 -0.67
C ILE A 162 0.83 2.57 -1.40
N LEU A 163 0.43 1.72 -2.35
CA LEU A 163 -0.77 1.87 -3.16
C LEU A 163 -2.04 1.33 -2.50
N TYR A 164 -1.92 0.52 -1.46
CA TYR A 164 -3.06 0.04 -0.68
C TYR A 164 -3.49 1.09 0.34
N ASP A 165 -4.77 1.09 0.69
CA ASP A 165 -5.27 1.91 1.79
C ASP A 165 -4.62 1.49 3.11
N LEU A 166 -4.44 2.44 4.02
CA LEU A 166 -3.77 2.17 5.29
C LEU A 166 -4.54 1.12 6.12
N ALA A 167 -5.88 1.16 6.06
CA ALA A 167 -6.74 0.17 6.70
C ALA A 167 -6.54 -1.25 6.17
N ASP A 168 -6.35 -1.42 4.85
CA ASP A 168 -6.05 -2.72 4.25
C ASP A 168 -4.69 -3.27 4.74
N ILE A 169 -3.71 -2.38 4.95
CA ILE A 169 -2.41 -2.77 5.51
C ILE A 169 -2.57 -3.19 6.97
N GLU A 170 -3.30 -2.43 7.78
CA GLU A 170 -3.59 -2.81 9.18
C GLU A 170 -4.32 -4.15 9.26
N GLU A 171 -5.37 -4.36 8.46
CA GLU A 171 -6.11 -5.64 8.41
C GLU A 171 -5.19 -6.81 8.03
N LYS A 172 -4.31 -6.62 7.05
CA LYS A 172 -3.31 -7.64 6.66
C LYS A 172 -2.37 -7.98 7.81
N LEU A 173 -1.89 -6.98 8.55
CA LEU A 173 -0.98 -7.19 9.68
C LEU A 173 -1.70 -7.90 10.84
N GLU A 174 -2.92 -7.49 11.16
CA GLU A 174 -3.74 -8.16 12.18
C GLU A 174 -3.99 -9.63 11.82
N PHE A 175 -4.35 -9.91 10.57
CA PHE A 175 -4.54 -11.27 10.11
C PHE A 175 -3.26 -12.11 10.22
N LEU A 176 -2.10 -11.53 9.85
CA LEU A 176 -0.80 -12.18 9.91
C LEU A 176 -0.43 -12.59 11.35
N LEU A 177 -0.54 -11.63 12.27
CA LEU A 177 -0.09 -11.78 13.66
C LEU A 177 -1.09 -12.59 14.49
N GLN A 178 -2.39 -12.34 14.34
CA GLN A 178 -3.42 -12.91 15.20
C GLN A 178 -3.99 -14.23 14.68
N LYS A 179 -4.25 -14.32 13.37
CA LYS A 179 -4.86 -15.52 12.77
C LYS A 179 -3.79 -16.51 12.32
N MET A 180 -2.84 -16.05 11.49
CA MET A 180 -1.79 -16.94 10.96
C MET A 180 -0.68 -17.23 11.97
N ARG A 181 -0.62 -16.49 13.09
CA ARG A 181 0.37 -16.65 14.17
C ARG A 181 1.83 -16.52 13.72
N PHE A 182 2.09 -15.78 12.64
CA PHE A 182 3.46 -15.44 12.25
C PHE A 182 3.97 -14.27 13.09
N CYS A 183 5.27 -14.28 13.36
CA CYS A 183 5.96 -13.12 13.94
C CYS A 183 6.17 -12.05 12.86
N ILE A 184 6.19 -10.78 13.26
CA ILE A 184 6.26 -9.65 12.32
C ILE A 184 7.54 -9.66 11.47
N GLU A 185 8.62 -10.24 11.99
CA GLU A 185 9.93 -10.37 11.32
C GLU A 185 9.84 -11.20 10.04
N HIS A 186 8.90 -12.14 9.95
CA HIS A 186 8.67 -12.91 8.72
C HIS A 186 8.25 -12.02 7.54
N LEU A 187 7.70 -10.83 7.81
CA LEU A 187 7.38 -9.85 6.78
C LEU A 187 8.63 -9.30 6.09
N VAL A 188 9.77 -9.29 6.78
CA VAL A 188 11.05 -8.88 6.19
C VAL A 188 11.56 -9.93 5.20
N GLU A 189 11.25 -11.20 5.45
CA GLU A 189 11.60 -12.33 4.57
C GLU A 189 10.64 -12.48 3.39
N CYS A 190 9.36 -12.17 3.59
CA CYS A 190 8.34 -12.19 2.53
C CYS A 190 7.52 -10.89 2.47
N PRO A 191 8.13 -9.76 2.04
CA PRO A 191 7.44 -8.48 1.93
C PRO A 191 6.24 -8.53 0.98
N GLU A 192 6.25 -9.43 -0.02
CA GLU A 192 5.19 -9.57 -1.02
C GLU A 192 3.82 -9.87 -0.43
N TYR A 193 3.76 -10.31 0.84
CA TYR A 193 2.54 -10.45 1.61
C TYR A 193 1.70 -9.16 1.58
N LEU A 194 2.34 -7.99 1.73
CA LEU A 194 1.63 -6.70 1.68
C LEU A 194 1.14 -6.36 0.26
N GLY A 195 1.78 -6.91 -0.77
CA GLY A 195 1.46 -6.66 -2.17
C GLY A 195 0.32 -7.50 -2.74
N VAL A 196 -0.11 -8.57 -2.05
CA VAL A 196 -1.20 -9.46 -2.49
C VAL A 196 -2.52 -9.09 -1.81
N ASN A 197 -3.65 -9.55 -2.37
CA ASN A 197 -4.97 -9.27 -1.81
C ASN A 197 -5.32 -10.29 -0.71
N LEU A 198 -5.64 -9.79 0.49
CA LEU A 198 -5.94 -10.61 1.67
C LEU A 198 -7.13 -11.55 1.39
N ASN A 199 -8.27 -10.97 1.01
CA ASN A 199 -9.54 -11.67 0.83
C ASN A 199 -9.55 -12.64 -0.37
N LYS A 200 -8.91 -12.26 -1.48
CA LYS A 200 -8.94 -13.05 -2.73
C LYS A 200 -7.84 -14.10 -2.80
N GLN A 201 -6.74 -13.93 -2.07
CA GLN A 201 -5.59 -14.83 -2.17
C GLN A 201 -5.21 -15.46 -0.84
N ILE A 202 -4.98 -14.67 0.21
CA ILE A 202 -4.43 -15.18 1.46
C ILE A 202 -5.48 -15.99 2.22
N ILE A 203 -6.69 -15.46 2.45
CA ILE A 203 -7.72 -16.14 3.23
C ILE A 203 -8.14 -17.49 2.63
N PRO A 204 -8.44 -17.61 1.31
CA PRO A 204 -8.78 -18.91 0.73
C PRO A 204 -7.68 -19.95 0.86
N ARG A 205 -6.41 -19.52 0.77
CA ARG A 205 -5.25 -20.41 0.95
C ARG A 205 -5.06 -20.81 2.40
N TYR A 206 -5.25 -19.86 3.32
CA TYR A 206 -5.24 -20.09 4.75
C TYR A 206 -6.26 -21.14 5.16
N ASN A 207 -7.51 -21.00 4.73
CA ASN A 207 -8.57 -21.94 5.08
C ASN A 207 -8.29 -23.37 4.61
N VAL A 208 -7.74 -23.53 3.39
CA VAL A 208 -7.32 -24.85 2.89
C VAL A 208 -6.21 -25.44 3.75
N LEU A 209 -5.16 -24.66 4.02
CA LEU A 209 -4.00 -25.17 4.75
C LEU A 209 -4.32 -25.46 6.22
N GLU A 210 -5.18 -24.67 6.86
CA GLU A 210 -5.64 -24.97 8.21
C GLU A 210 -6.53 -26.20 8.28
N TYR A 211 -7.38 -26.43 7.27
CA TYR A 211 -8.13 -27.68 7.16
C TYR A 211 -7.17 -28.88 6.99
N LEU A 212 -6.18 -28.78 6.09
CA LEU A 212 -5.19 -29.84 5.94
C LEU A 212 -4.39 -30.07 7.22
N ARG A 213 -4.09 -29.01 7.99
CA ARG A 213 -3.43 -29.13 9.30
C ARG A 213 -4.29 -29.91 10.30
N SER A 214 -5.60 -29.67 10.34
CA SER A 214 -6.50 -30.32 11.30
C SER A 214 -6.72 -31.81 11.02
N VAL A 215 -6.64 -32.22 9.74
CA VAL A 215 -6.74 -33.64 9.33
C VAL A 215 -5.40 -34.35 9.26
N GLY A 216 -4.29 -33.69 9.62
CA GLY A 216 -2.94 -34.25 9.52
C GLY A 216 -2.45 -34.48 8.09
N GLY A 217 -3.03 -33.77 7.11
CA GLY A 217 -2.69 -33.87 5.69
C GLY A 217 -1.43 -33.09 5.27
N LEU A 218 -0.82 -32.34 6.18
CA LEU A 218 0.43 -31.62 5.95
C LEU A 218 1.62 -32.46 6.45
N GLY A 219 2.50 -32.84 5.52
CA GLY A 219 3.73 -33.58 5.87
C GLY A 219 4.85 -32.71 6.46
N ASP A 220 4.86 -31.41 6.16
CA ASP A 220 5.87 -30.45 6.59
C ASP A 220 5.22 -29.12 7.04
N GLU A 221 5.99 -28.30 7.76
CA GLU A 221 5.58 -26.95 8.14
C GLU A 221 5.33 -26.04 6.92
N VAL A 222 4.22 -25.29 6.97
CA VAL A 222 3.81 -24.40 5.90
C VAL A 222 4.34 -22.99 6.14
N TRP A 223 5.37 -22.65 5.38
CA TRP A 223 6.00 -21.32 5.36
C TRP A 223 5.11 -20.25 4.72
N MET A 224 5.30 -18.99 5.15
CA MET A 224 4.58 -17.81 4.62
C MET A 224 4.62 -17.70 3.09
N LYS A 225 5.76 -18.05 2.48
CA LYS A 225 5.95 -18.08 1.02
C LYS A 225 4.93 -18.95 0.28
N HIS A 226 4.38 -20.00 0.91
CA HIS A 226 3.39 -20.87 0.27
C HIS A 226 2.05 -20.14 0.07
N TYR A 227 1.67 -19.29 1.03
CA TYR A 227 0.46 -18.47 0.94
C TYR A 227 0.62 -17.36 -0.11
N VAL A 228 1.82 -16.78 -0.21
CA VAL A 228 2.07 -15.55 -0.98
C VAL A 228 2.57 -15.84 -2.40
N GLN A 229 3.63 -16.62 -2.54
CA GLN A 229 4.44 -16.72 -3.77
C GLN A 229 3.94 -17.81 -4.73
N LEU A 230 3.21 -18.83 -4.24
CA LEU A 230 2.66 -19.85 -5.13
C LEU A 230 1.63 -19.24 -6.08
N SER A 231 1.68 -19.62 -7.36
CA SER A 231 0.60 -19.26 -8.29
C SER A 231 -0.68 -19.99 -7.89
N ARG A 232 -1.86 -19.46 -8.31
CA ARG A 232 -3.14 -20.12 -8.04
C ARG A 232 -3.15 -21.59 -8.50
N MET A 233 -2.57 -21.86 -9.68
CA MET A 233 -2.49 -23.20 -10.25
C MET A 233 -1.54 -24.10 -9.43
N LYS A 234 -0.35 -23.60 -9.06
CA LYS A 234 0.60 -24.37 -8.25
C LYS A 234 0.02 -24.70 -6.87
N PHE A 235 -0.60 -23.71 -6.22
CA PHE A 235 -1.27 -23.92 -4.93
C PHE A 235 -2.39 -24.96 -5.06
N TYR A 236 -3.24 -24.84 -6.08
CA TYR A 236 -4.33 -25.79 -6.31
C TYR A 236 -3.81 -27.22 -6.53
N ASN A 237 -2.82 -27.41 -7.41
CA ASN A 237 -2.30 -28.74 -7.69
C ASN A 237 -1.63 -29.40 -6.47
N MET A 238 -1.05 -28.60 -5.57
CA MET A 238 -0.33 -29.09 -4.41
C MET A 238 -1.25 -29.35 -3.21
N PHE A 239 -2.18 -28.45 -2.91
CA PHE A 239 -2.96 -28.47 -1.67
C PHE A 239 -4.46 -28.69 -1.87
N VAL A 240 -4.98 -28.61 -3.09
CA VAL A 240 -6.42 -28.72 -3.35
C VAL A 240 -6.74 -29.97 -4.14
N LYS A 241 -6.11 -30.16 -5.32
CA LYS A 241 -6.36 -31.31 -6.20
C LYS A 241 -6.19 -32.68 -5.53
N PRO A 242 -5.20 -32.89 -4.63
CA PRO A 242 -5.08 -34.18 -3.94
C PRO A 242 -6.17 -34.45 -2.89
N TYR A 243 -6.92 -33.42 -2.48
CA TYR A 243 -7.88 -33.46 -1.38
C TYR A 243 -9.23 -32.88 -1.85
N PRO A 244 -10.16 -33.71 -2.38
CA PRO A 244 -11.42 -33.24 -2.97
C PRO A 244 -12.26 -32.32 -2.06
N GLU A 245 -12.19 -32.50 -0.75
CA GLU A 245 -12.85 -31.67 0.27
C GLU A 245 -12.37 -30.22 0.23
N CYS A 246 -11.10 -30.00 -0.11
CA CYS A 246 -10.50 -28.68 -0.22
C CYS A 246 -11.04 -27.90 -1.42
N GLU A 247 -11.65 -28.53 -2.42
CA GLU A 247 -12.23 -27.80 -3.56
C GLU A 247 -13.36 -26.87 -3.11
N LYS A 248 -14.19 -27.33 -2.17
CA LYS A 248 -15.28 -26.53 -1.60
C LYS A 248 -14.73 -25.37 -0.77
N ILE A 249 -13.64 -25.59 -0.04
CA ILE A 249 -13.00 -24.57 0.80
C ILE A 249 -12.30 -23.51 -0.06
N PHE A 250 -11.59 -23.95 -1.11
CA PHE A 250 -10.80 -23.06 -1.97
C PHE A 250 -11.66 -22.24 -2.93
N ASN A 251 -12.77 -22.81 -3.42
CA ASN A 251 -13.70 -22.12 -4.32
C ASN A 251 -14.86 -21.44 -3.58
N GLY A 252 -15.15 -21.88 -2.35
CA GLY A 252 -16.22 -21.36 -1.49
C GLY A 252 -15.89 -20.00 -0.88
N PHE A 253 -15.88 -18.96 -1.72
CA PHE A 253 -16.30 -17.57 -1.48
C PHE A 253 -16.30 -16.75 -2.80
N SER A 254 -16.24 -17.40 -3.97
CA SER A 254 -16.50 -16.75 -5.25
C SER A 254 -17.56 -17.54 -6.00
N ARG A 255 -18.70 -16.88 -6.19
CA ARG A 255 -19.77 -17.06 -7.18
C ARG A 255 -19.64 -18.32 -8.02
N GLU A 256 -20.75 -19.04 -8.18
CA GLU A 256 -21.07 -19.86 -9.35
C GLU A 256 -20.82 -19.06 -10.65
N LYS A 257 -19.56 -18.89 -11.03
CA LYS A 257 -19.18 -18.54 -12.36
C LYS A 257 -19.04 -19.88 -13.03
N VAL A 258 -20.10 -20.27 -13.72
CA VAL A 258 -19.99 -21.04 -14.95
C VAL A 258 -18.77 -20.48 -15.67
N VAL A 259 -17.70 -21.29 -15.74
CA VAL A 259 -16.55 -20.99 -16.57
C VAL A 259 -17.09 -20.98 -17.99
N ARG A 260 -17.50 -19.81 -18.49
CA ARG A 260 -17.73 -19.64 -19.92
C ARG A 260 -16.34 -19.67 -20.54
N PRO A 261 -16.00 -20.69 -21.33
CA PRO A 261 -14.72 -20.72 -22.00
C PRO A 261 -14.59 -19.45 -22.85
N CYS A 262 -13.50 -18.70 -22.73
CA CYS A 262 -13.24 -17.51 -23.55
C CYS A 262 -13.14 -17.82 -25.06
N HIS A 263 -13.16 -19.11 -25.41
CA HIS A 263 -13.27 -19.58 -26.78
C HIS A 263 -14.42 -20.58 -26.87
N PRO A 264 -15.36 -20.43 -27.82
CA PRO A 264 -16.34 -21.46 -28.12
C PRO A 264 -15.62 -22.82 -28.27
N VAL A 265 -16.10 -23.83 -27.52
CA VAL A 265 -15.57 -25.19 -27.59
C VAL A 265 -15.64 -25.64 -29.05
N GLY A 266 -14.48 -25.85 -29.67
CA GLY A 266 -14.39 -26.27 -31.08
C GLY A 266 -13.82 -25.25 -32.07
N MET A 267 -13.57 -23.98 -31.70
CA MET A 267 -12.94 -23.00 -32.61
C MET A 267 -11.57 -23.43 -33.14
N TRP A 268 -10.73 -24.02 -32.29
CA TRP A 268 -9.46 -24.66 -32.66
C TRP A 268 -9.59 -25.80 -33.70
N LYS A 269 -10.78 -26.40 -33.88
CA LYS A 269 -11.03 -27.39 -34.95
C LYS A 269 -11.35 -26.71 -36.30
N LEU A 270 -11.72 -25.43 -36.29
CA LEU A 270 -11.97 -24.63 -37.50
C LEU A 270 -10.68 -24.04 -38.08
N PHE A 271 -9.67 -23.81 -37.24
CA PHE A 271 -8.34 -23.41 -37.68
C PHE A 271 -7.56 -24.65 -38.13
N LYS A 272 -7.62 -24.99 -39.41
CA LYS A 272 -6.59 -25.84 -40.01
C LYS A 272 -5.33 -24.99 -40.21
N PRO A 273 -4.19 -25.30 -39.56
CA PRO A 273 -2.95 -24.60 -39.85
C PRO A 273 -2.66 -24.74 -41.35
N GLN A 274 -2.36 -23.62 -42.00
CA GLN A 274 -1.99 -23.62 -43.41
C GLN A 274 -0.72 -24.47 -43.55
N LYS A 275 -0.80 -25.58 -44.27
CA LYS A 275 0.37 -26.40 -44.56
C LYS A 275 1.26 -25.59 -45.50
N PHE A 276 2.32 -25.01 -44.97
CA PHE A 276 3.38 -24.47 -45.80
C PHE A 276 4.06 -25.64 -46.52
N PRO A 277 4.28 -25.56 -47.85
CA PRO A 277 5.08 -26.56 -48.53
C PRO A 277 6.50 -26.48 -47.96
N GLU A 278 6.93 -27.54 -47.28
CA GLU A 278 8.29 -27.63 -46.76
C GLU A 278 9.27 -27.56 -47.94
N SER A 279 10.11 -26.53 -47.98
CA SER A 279 11.22 -26.54 -48.94
C SER A 279 12.22 -27.62 -48.53
N GLU A 280 12.98 -28.19 -49.47
CA GLU A 280 14.04 -29.16 -49.12
C GLU A 280 15.04 -28.62 -48.09
N ASN A 281 15.20 -27.28 -48.04
CA ASN A 281 16.01 -26.61 -47.03
C ASN A 281 15.40 -26.67 -45.63
N ASP A 282 14.07 -26.57 -45.51
CA ASP A 282 13.38 -26.65 -44.21
C ASP A 282 13.52 -28.05 -43.60
N VAL A 283 13.38 -29.10 -44.43
CA VAL A 283 13.60 -30.49 -44.03
C VAL A 283 15.04 -30.74 -43.61
N ARG A 284 16.00 -30.15 -44.34
CA ARG A 284 17.44 -30.25 -44.01
C ARG A 284 17.77 -29.55 -42.70
N ASN A 285 17.17 -28.38 -42.45
CA ASN A 285 17.35 -27.61 -41.22
C ASN A 285 16.71 -28.32 -40.01
N MET A 286 15.53 -28.91 -40.18
CA MET A 286 14.90 -29.73 -39.14
C MET A 286 15.73 -30.97 -38.80
N ARG A 287 16.30 -31.66 -39.79
CA ARG A 287 17.21 -32.80 -39.55
C ARG A 287 18.47 -32.40 -38.79
N LYS A 288 19.04 -31.21 -39.07
CA LYS A 288 20.20 -30.69 -38.33
C LYS A 288 19.84 -30.36 -36.88
N PHE A 289 18.68 -29.75 -36.65
CA PHE A 289 18.18 -29.44 -35.31
C PHE A 289 17.92 -30.70 -34.47
N VAL A 290 17.25 -31.71 -35.04
CA VAL A 290 17.03 -32.99 -34.34
C VAL A 290 18.35 -33.70 -34.03
N LYS A 291 19.33 -33.64 -34.93
CA LYS A 291 20.68 -34.18 -34.66
C LYS A 291 21.40 -33.44 -33.53
N SER A 292 21.20 -32.14 -33.38
CA SER A 292 21.80 -31.37 -32.29
C SER A 292 21.19 -31.66 -30.91
N LEU A 293 19.94 -32.14 -30.87
CA LEU A 293 19.28 -32.53 -29.62
C LEU A 293 19.71 -33.92 -29.12
N ASN A 294 20.23 -34.77 -30.00
CA ASN A 294 20.70 -36.12 -29.66
C ASN A 294 22.20 -36.17 -29.31
N LEU A 295 22.85 -35.02 -29.15
CA LEU A 295 24.26 -34.88 -28.78
C LEU A 295 24.47 -34.21 -27.41
N CYS A 296 23.44 -34.17 -26.58
CA CYS A 296 23.51 -33.85 -25.15
C CYS A 296 23.05 -35.06 -24.32
#